data_AF-A0A1G8CYG0-F1
#
_entry.id   AF-A0A1G8CYG0-F1
#
_cell.length_a   1.000
_cell.length_b   1.000
_cell.length_c   1.000
_cell.angle_alpha   90.00
_cell.angle_beta   90.00
_cell.angle_gamma   90.00
#
_symmetry.space_group_name_H-M   'P 1'
#
loop_
_entity.id
_entity.type
_entity.pdbx_description
1 polymer ?
#
loop_
_entity_poly.entity_id
_entity_poly.type
_entity_poly.pdbx_seq_one_letter_code
_entity_poly.pdbx_strand_id
1 'polypeptide(L)'
;MASAAAHGPVAHGRSAPLMMGLRILIALGLAVDAYVHFVLAPQYQQAYPDGIGGGNLFRIQAAAAILAGLYVLVRGSRLSYAIAAVVALSAFAAVVLSVYIQLPQVGPIPAMYEPLWFFEKTVSAVAEGIAGVLAIVGFFLVPRKDAPLR
;
A
#
# COMPACT_ATOMS: atom_id res chain seq x y z
N MET A 1 54.68 -8.77 -14.89
CA MET A 1 54.75 -7.79 -13.79
C MET A 1 53.33 -7.33 -13.48
N ALA A 2 52.92 -7.55 -12.22
CA ALA A 2 51.76 -7.11 -11.44
C ALA A 2 50.40 -6.75 -12.08
N SER A 3 49.41 -7.51 -11.61
CA SER A 3 47.98 -7.21 -11.42
C SER A 3 47.66 -5.79 -10.93
N ALA A 4 46.57 -5.21 -11.46
CA ALA A 4 45.83 -4.14 -10.82
C ALA A 4 44.32 -4.42 -10.94
N ALA A 5 43.82 -5.31 -10.09
CA ALA A 5 42.40 -5.44 -9.82
C ALA A 5 41.92 -4.17 -9.09
N ALA A 6 41.25 -3.28 -9.82
CA ALA A 6 40.52 -2.16 -9.23
C ALA A 6 39.26 -2.69 -8.55
N HIS A 7 39.37 -3.12 -7.29
CA HIS A 7 38.22 -3.28 -6.41
C HIS A 7 37.70 -1.89 -6.04
N GLY A 8 36.73 -1.39 -6.80
CA GLY A 8 35.95 -0.23 -6.42
C GLY A 8 35.26 -0.45 -5.06
N PRO A 9 35.13 0.59 -4.23
CA PRO A 9 34.64 0.46 -2.86
C PRO A 9 33.22 -0.08 -2.84
N VAL A 10 33.03 -1.16 -2.08
CA VAL A 10 31.77 -1.87 -1.90
C VAL A 10 30.80 -0.96 -1.13
N ALA A 11 30.00 -0.17 -1.83
CA ALA A 11 29.01 0.77 -1.28
C ALA A 11 27.76 0.07 -0.69
N HIS A 12 27.91 -1.10 -0.07
CA HIS A 12 26.79 -1.97 0.33
C HIS A 12 26.26 -1.72 1.76
N GLY A 13 26.91 -0.85 2.55
CA GLY A 13 26.56 -0.66 3.97
C GLY A 13 25.53 0.42 4.29
N ARG A 14 25.44 1.50 3.47
CA ARG A 14 24.57 2.65 3.75
C ARG A 14 23.12 2.47 3.26
N SER A 15 22.88 1.59 2.30
CA SER A 15 21.55 1.36 1.70
C SER A 15 20.68 0.40 2.51
N ALA A 16 21.25 -0.58 3.20
CA ALA A 16 20.49 -1.57 3.98
C ALA A 16 19.60 -0.96 5.09
N PRO A 17 20.11 -0.08 6.00
CA PRO A 17 19.28 0.51 7.04
C PRO A 17 18.22 1.46 6.48
N LEU A 18 18.54 2.21 5.42
CA LEU A 18 17.58 3.08 4.74
C LEU A 18 16.43 2.28 4.12
N MET A 19 16.74 1.20 3.41
CA MET A 19 15.72 0.33 2.82
C MET A 19 14.91 -0.40 3.88
N MET A 20 15.50 -0.76 5.02
CA MET A 20 14.75 -1.30 6.15
C MET A 20 13.80 -0.26 6.74
N GLY A 21 14.27 0.97 6.96
CA GLY A 21 13.44 2.08 7.42
C GLY A 21 12.26 2.34 6.48
N LEU A 22 12.49 2.34 5.16
CA LEU A 22 11.44 2.47 4.16
C LEU A 22 10.36 1.38 4.31
N ARG A 23 10.76 0.11 4.48
CA ARG A 23 9.84 -1.02 4.65
C ARG A 23 9.01 -0.90 5.91
N ILE A 24 9.64 -0.47 7.01
CA ILE A 24 8.96 -0.24 8.28
C ILE A 24 7.91 0.86 8.12
N LEU A 25 8.27 1.99 7.50
CA LEU A 25 7.33 3.10 7.30
C LEU A 25 6.15 2.72 6.41
N ILE A 26 6.38 1.97 5.33
CA ILE A 26 5.28 1.46 4.48
C ILE A 26 4.39 0.50 5.28
N ALA A 27 4.98 -0.43 6.03
CA ALA A 27 4.22 -1.38 6.82
C ALA A 27 3.40 -0.71 7.93
N LEU A 28 3.93 0.35 8.56
CA LEU A 28 3.19 1.16 9.53
C LEU A 28 2.02 1.89 8.89
N GLY A 29 2.21 2.50 7.71
CA GLY A 29 1.12 3.15 6.96
C GLY A 29 0.00 2.17 6.60
N LEU A 30 0.36 0.98 6.09
CA LEU A 30 -0.61 -0.10 5.80
C LEU A 30 -1.28 -0.68 7.06
N ALA A 31 -0.61 -0.67 8.21
CA ALA A 31 -1.21 -1.07 9.48
C ALA A 31 -2.25 -0.05 9.96
N VAL A 32 -1.99 1.25 9.80
CA VAL A 32 -2.96 2.32 10.08
C VAL A 32 -4.16 2.21 9.13
N ASP A 33 -3.92 2.00 7.84
CA ASP A 33 -4.97 1.74 6.83
C ASP A 33 -5.87 0.58 7.26
N ALA A 34 -5.28 -0.57 7.60
CA ALA A 34 -6.03 -1.74 8.04
C ALA A 34 -6.85 -1.49 9.32
N TYR A 35 -6.26 -0.78 10.29
CA TYR A 35 -6.96 -0.43 11.53
C TYR A 35 -8.19 0.43 11.26
N VAL A 36 -8.03 1.51 10.49
CA VAL A 36 -9.13 2.41 10.12
C VAL A 36 -10.23 1.63 9.39
N HIS A 37 -9.86 0.79 8.44
CA HIS A 37 -10.83 -0.01 7.69
C HIS A 37 -11.60 -0.99 8.58
N PHE A 38 -10.95 -1.63 9.56
CA PHE A 38 -11.65 -2.48 10.52
C PHE A 38 -12.60 -1.71 11.43
N VAL A 39 -12.21 -0.51 11.88
CA VAL A 39 -13.04 0.35 12.72
C VAL A 39 -14.29 0.81 11.98
N LEU A 40 -14.15 1.17 10.70
CA LEU A 40 -15.26 1.65 9.87
C LEU A 40 -16.16 0.54 9.33
N ALA A 41 -15.65 -0.69 9.17
CA ALA A 41 -16.40 -1.80 8.57
C ALA A 41 -17.82 -2.03 9.14
N PRO A 42 -18.07 -2.01 10.47
CA PRO A 42 -19.42 -2.18 11.00
C PRO A 42 -20.39 -1.07 10.57
N GLN A 43 -19.90 0.17 10.44
CA GLN A 43 -20.71 1.32 10.05
C GLN A 43 -21.21 1.20 8.60
N TYR A 44 -20.39 0.61 7.73
CA TYR A 44 -20.74 0.39 6.32
C TYR A 44 -21.37 -0.97 6.04
N GLN A 45 -21.70 -1.77 7.05
CA GLN A 45 -22.20 -3.15 6.85
C GLN A 45 -23.49 -3.21 6.03
N GLN A 46 -24.38 -2.23 6.22
CA GLN A 46 -25.68 -2.16 5.53
C GLN A 46 -25.61 -1.49 4.15
N ALA A 47 -24.43 -1.00 3.75
CA ALA A 47 -24.27 -0.44 2.41
C ALA A 47 -24.26 -1.58 1.39
N TYR A 48 -25.30 -1.66 0.55
CA TYR A 48 -25.44 -2.63 -0.54
C TYR A 48 -25.42 -4.13 -0.10
N PRO A 49 -26.42 -4.55 0.70
CA PRO A 49 -26.47 -5.91 1.26
C PRO A 49 -26.71 -7.01 0.22
N ASP A 50 -27.27 -6.67 -0.94
CA ASP A 50 -27.48 -7.60 -2.06
C ASP A 50 -26.18 -7.92 -2.84
N GLY A 51 -25.09 -7.18 -2.57
CA GLY A 51 -23.77 -7.40 -3.15
C GLY A 51 -22.74 -7.89 -2.14
N ILE A 52 -21.46 -7.49 -2.28
CA ILE A 52 -20.46 -7.84 -1.26
C ILE A 52 -20.71 -7.10 0.05
N GLY A 53 -21.39 -5.95 0.02
CA GLY A 53 -21.60 -5.09 1.18
C GLY A 53 -20.39 -4.21 1.51
N GLY A 54 -20.65 -2.97 1.94
CA GLY A 54 -19.61 -2.00 2.30
C GLY A 54 -18.71 -2.51 3.42
N GLY A 55 -19.28 -3.06 4.48
CA GLY A 55 -18.50 -3.60 5.60
C GLY A 55 -17.53 -4.72 5.19
N ASN A 56 -17.93 -5.60 4.28
CA ASN A 56 -17.02 -6.65 3.78
C ASN A 56 -15.94 -6.07 2.87
N LEU A 57 -16.28 -5.09 2.04
CA LEU A 57 -15.29 -4.41 1.21
C LEU A 57 -14.20 -3.76 2.08
N PHE A 58 -14.59 -3.13 3.19
CA PHE A 58 -13.65 -2.59 4.17
C PHE A 58 -12.76 -3.68 4.80
N ARG A 59 -13.35 -4.82 5.19
CA ARG A 59 -12.57 -5.95 5.75
C ARG A 59 -11.62 -6.60 4.74
N ILE A 60 -12.03 -6.71 3.49
CA ILE A 60 -11.19 -7.22 2.39
C ILE A 60 -9.98 -6.31 2.20
N GLN A 61 -10.21 -4.99 2.15
CA GLN A 61 -9.13 -4.02 2.06
C GLN A 61 -8.18 -4.11 3.27
N ALA A 62 -8.71 -4.19 4.50
CA ALA A 62 -7.90 -4.34 5.70
C ALA A 62 -7.02 -5.61 5.66
N ALA A 63 -7.59 -6.74 5.22
CA ALA A 63 -6.84 -7.98 5.04
C ALA A 63 -5.73 -7.83 3.98
N ALA A 64 -6.04 -7.20 2.84
CA ALA A 64 -5.06 -6.94 1.78
C ALA A 64 -3.91 -6.04 2.28
N ALA A 65 -4.23 -4.99 3.05
CA ALA A 65 -3.26 -4.09 3.65
C ALA A 65 -2.32 -4.80 4.64
N ILE A 66 -2.86 -5.66 5.51
CA ILE A 66 -2.04 -6.50 6.41
C ILE A 66 -1.10 -7.40 5.62
N LEU A 67 -1.63 -8.13 4.64
CA LEU A 67 -0.82 -9.07 3.84
C LEU A 67 0.28 -8.33 3.06
N ALA A 68 -0.04 -7.20 2.44
CA ALA A 68 0.92 -6.37 1.72
C ALA A 68 1.99 -5.78 2.66
N GLY A 69 1.58 -5.29 3.84
CA GLY A 69 2.47 -4.73 4.86
C GLY A 69 3.46 -5.77 5.37
N LEU A 70 2.99 -6.97 5.69
CA LEU A 70 3.86 -8.08 6.08
C LEU A 70 4.78 -8.52 4.93
N TYR A 71 4.26 -8.59 3.70
CA TYR A 71 5.03 -9.00 2.54
C TYR A 71 6.18 -8.04 2.24
N VAL A 72 5.95 -6.71 2.26
CA VAL A 72 7.01 -5.72 2.08
C VAL A 72 7.99 -5.72 3.25
N LEU A 73 7.51 -5.86 4.49
CA LEU A 73 8.35 -5.92 5.68
C LEU A 73 9.28 -7.13 5.69
N VAL A 74 8.84 -8.28 5.18
CA VAL A 74 9.64 -9.53 5.16
C VAL A 74 10.49 -9.67 3.90
N ARG A 75 9.95 -9.37 2.70
CA ARG A 75 10.64 -9.65 1.42
C ARG A 75 11.47 -8.50 0.86
N GLY A 76 10.97 -7.25 0.91
CA GLY A 76 11.71 -6.08 0.40
C GLY A 76 12.10 -6.19 -1.07
N SER A 77 11.36 -7.00 -1.85
CA SER A 77 11.56 -7.21 -3.28
C SER A 77 10.77 -6.16 -4.07
N ARG A 78 11.12 -5.95 -5.34
CA ARG A 78 10.35 -5.08 -6.26
C ARG A 78 8.87 -5.44 -6.28
N LEU A 79 8.55 -6.74 -6.33
CA LEU A 79 7.17 -7.21 -6.29
C LEU A 79 6.46 -6.81 -4.99
N SER A 80 7.15 -6.88 -3.84
CA SER A 80 6.54 -6.47 -2.57
C SER A 80 6.23 -4.98 -2.49
N TYR A 81 7.08 -4.13 -3.05
CA TYR A 81 6.80 -2.70 -3.17
C TYR A 81 5.66 -2.42 -4.15
N ALA A 82 5.61 -3.13 -5.28
CA ALA A 82 4.52 -2.99 -6.24
C ALA A 82 3.16 -3.37 -5.63
N ILE A 83 3.09 -4.48 -4.89
CA ILE A 83 1.85 -4.90 -4.20
C ILE A 83 1.46 -3.87 -3.14
N ALA A 84 2.40 -3.41 -2.32
CA ALA A 84 2.12 -2.36 -1.33
C ALA A 84 1.60 -1.06 -1.97
N ALA A 85 2.18 -0.64 -3.10
CA ALA A 85 1.73 0.53 -3.84
C ALA A 85 0.31 0.35 -4.39
N VAL A 86 0.01 -0.79 -5.01
CA VAL A 86 -1.33 -1.07 -5.56
C VAL A 86 -2.38 -1.03 -4.45
N VAL A 87 -2.14 -1.70 -3.33
CA VAL A 87 -3.09 -1.78 -2.21
C VAL A 87 -3.31 -0.41 -1.56
N ALA A 88 -2.23 0.33 -1.29
CA ALA A 88 -2.34 1.65 -0.68
C ALA A 88 -3.02 2.67 -1.62
N LEU A 89 -2.64 2.68 -2.89
CA LEU A 89 -3.17 3.65 -3.86
C LEU A 89 -4.60 3.32 -4.29
N SER A 90 -5.02 2.05 -4.27
CA SER A 90 -6.43 1.70 -4.49
C SER A 90 -7.32 2.20 -3.37
N ALA A 91 -6.88 2.06 -2.11
CA ALA A 91 -7.60 2.59 -0.95
C ALA A 91 -7.62 4.13 -0.99
N PHE A 92 -6.47 4.77 -1.24
CA PHE A 92 -6.37 6.22 -1.39
C PHE A 92 -7.31 6.76 -2.47
N ALA A 93 -7.31 6.13 -3.65
CA ALA A 93 -8.20 6.51 -4.72
C ALA A 93 -9.67 6.32 -4.30
N ALA A 94 -10.03 5.22 -3.65
CA ALA A 94 -11.38 5.01 -3.16
C ALA A 94 -11.81 6.11 -2.17
N VAL A 95 -10.96 6.48 -1.22
CA VAL A 95 -11.24 7.54 -0.25
C VAL A 95 -11.39 8.90 -0.94
N VAL A 96 -10.46 9.30 -1.79
CA VAL A 96 -10.53 10.61 -2.47
C VAL A 96 -11.73 10.68 -3.41
N LEU A 97 -11.95 9.63 -4.21
CA LEU A 97 -13.06 9.60 -5.16
C LEU A 97 -14.40 9.55 -4.44
N SER A 98 -14.52 8.88 -3.29
CA SER A 98 -15.74 8.87 -2.48
C SER A 98 -16.21 10.27 -2.10
N VAL A 99 -15.28 11.22 -1.93
CA VAL A 99 -15.63 12.59 -1.53
C VAL A 99 -15.98 13.48 -2.73
N TYR A 100 -15.26 13.34 -3.84
CA TYR A 100 -15.36 14.30 -4.94
C TYR A 100 -16.16 13.82 -6.14
N ILE A 101 -16.33 12.50 -6.31
CA ILE A 101 -16.97 11.92 -7.49
C ILE A 101 -18.13 11.04 -7.06
N GLN A 102 -19.30 11.31 -7.63
CA GLN A 102 -20.49 10.49 -7.43
C GLN A 102 -20.38 9.19 -8.24
N LEU A 103 -19.54 8.28 -7.75
CA LEU A 103 -19.35 6.97 -8.35
C LEU A 103 -20.63 6.14 -8.17
N PRO A 104 -21.27 5.70 -9.28
CA PRO A 104 -22.38 4.79 -9.18
C PRO A 104 -21.89 3.45 -8.64
N GLN A 105 -22.83 2.60 -8.24
CA GLN A 105 -22.54 1.20 -7.97
C GLN A 105 -21.92 0.53 -9.21
N VAL A 106 -20.87 -0.27 -9.02
CA VAL A 106 -20.20 -1.00 -10.10
C VAL A 106 -20.18 -2.49 -9.78
N GLY A 107 -21.04 -3.26 -10.46
CA GLY A 107 -21.17 -4.69 -10.22
C GLY A 107 -21.45 -4.98 -8.74
N PRO A 108 -20.66 -5.84 -8.06
CA PRO A 108 -20.88 -6.14 -6.65
C PRO A 108 -20.46 -5.02 -5.69
N ILE A 109 -19.74 -3.99 -6.16
CA ILE A 109 -19.19 -2.92 -5.34
C ILE A 109 -20.27 -1.86 -5.06
N PRO A 110 -20.53 -1.49 -3.78
CA PRO A 110 -21.50 -0.46 -3.42
C PRO A 110 -21.21 0.90 -4.07
N ALA A 111 -22.23 1.74 -4.20
CA ALA A 111 -22.00 3.17 -4.42
C ALA A 111 -21.26 3.75 -3.20
N MET A 112 -20.17 4.48 -3.45
CA MET A 112 -19.25 4.94 -2.41
C MET A 112 -19.30 6.46 -2.19
N TYR A 113 -20.22 7.17 -2.84
CA TYR A 113 -20.24 8.63 -2.73
C TYR A 113 -20.66 9.09 -1.33
N GLU A 114 -19.75 9.78 -0.67
CA GLU A 114 -19.90 10.34 0.65
C GLU A 114 -19.05 11.63 0.75
N PRO A 115 -19.65 12.79 0.44
CA PRO A 115 -18.94 14.06 0.27
C PRO A 115 -18.57 14.73 1.61
N LEU A 116 -18.07 13.93 2.56
CA LEU A 116 -17.65 14.37 3.88
C LEU A 116 -16.25 13.87 4.18
N TRP A 117 -15.42 14.77 4.72
CA TRP A 117 -14.15 14.42 5.35
C TRP A 117 -14.36 14.38 6.87
N PHE A 118 -14.24 13.19 7.45
CA PHE A 118 -14.16 13.00 8.89
C PHE A 118 -12.75 12.52 9.28
N PHE A 119 -12.51 12.40 10.59
CA PHE A 119 -11.18 12.17 11.13
C PHE A 119 -10.56 10.88 10.59
N GLU A 120 -11.25 9.74 10.71
CA GLU A 120 -10.78 8.44 10.27
C GLU A 120 -10.49 8.43 8.76
N LYS A 121 -11.36 9.04 7.95
CA LYS A 121 -11.17 9.16 6.49
C LYS A 121 -9.93 9.98 6.15
N THR A 122 -9.68 11.06 6.89
CA THR A 122 -8.48 11.90 6.73
C THR A 122 -7.22 11.12 7.10
N VAL A 123 -7.26 10.38 8.22
CA VAL A 123 -6.15 9.52 8.67
C VAL A 123 -5.86 8.43 7.63
N SER A 124 -6.91 7.78 7.08
CA SER A 124 -6.78 6.79 6.00
C SER A 124 -6.07 7.39 4.79
N ALA A 125 -6.58 8.50 4.25
CA ALA A 125 -6.01 9.12 3.05
C ALA A 125 -4.55 9.53 3.24
N VAL A 126 -4.18 10.07 4.40
CA VAL A 126 -2.79 10.44 4.69
C VAL A 126 -1.90 9.20 4.80
N ALA A 127 -2.33 8.17 5.53
CA ALA A 127 -1.58 6.94 5.71
C ALA A 127 -1.37 6.19 4.39
N GLU A 128 -2.44 6.02 3.62
CA GLU A 128 -2.45 5.38 2.30
C GLU A 128 -1.60 6.16 1.30
N GLY A 129 -1.72 7.49 1.27
CA GLY A 129 -0.95 8.36 0.39
C GLY A 129 0.56 8.27 0.68
N ILE A 130 0.96 8.36 1.96
CA ILE A 130 2.36 8.21 2.37
C ILE A 130 2.87 6.80 2.04
N ALA A 131 2.14 5.76 2.41
CA ALA A 131 2.53 4.37 2.15
C ALA A 131 2.67 4.10 0.64
N GLY A 132 1.74 4.59 -0.17
CA GLY A 132 1.75 4.45 -1.62
C GLY A 132 2.95 5.14 -2.27
N VAL A 133 3.23 6.39 -1.88
CA VAL A 133 4.41 7.13 -2.38
C VAL A 133 5.71 6.44 -1.98
N LEU A 134 5.85 6.05 -0.71
CA LEU A 134 7.05 5.34 -0.24
C LEU A 134 7.22 3.99 -0.94
N ALA A 135 6.13 3.27 -1.20
CA ALA A 135 6.15 2.01 -1.92
C ALA A 135 6.59 2.21 -3.39
N ILE A 136 6.11 3.25 -4.07
CA ILE A 136 6.60 3.61 -5.41
C ILE A 136 8.09 3.93 -5.38
N VAL A 137 8.55 4.75 -4.42
CA VAL A 137 9.97 5.06 -4.26
C VAL A 137 10.78 3.77 -4.06
N GLY A 138 10.35 2.89 -3.17
CA GLY A 138 11.00 1.59 -2.94
C GLY A 138 11.05 0.70 -4.17
N PHE A 139 9.99 0.68 -4.98
CA PHE A 139 9.95 -0.06 -6.25
C PHE A 139 11.05 0.38 -7.22
N PHE A 140 11.31 1.68 -7.32
CA PHE A 140 12.33 2.24 -8.21
C PHE A 140 13.75 2.15 -7.63
N LEU A 141 13.90 2.17 -6.31
CA LEU A 141 15.19 2.02 -5.65
C LEU A 141 15.74 0.58 -5.67
N VAL A 142 14.87 -0.45 -5.78
CA VAL A 142 15.33 -1.85 -5.81
C VAL A 142 15.72 -2.30 -7.23
N PRO A 143 16.94 -2.84 -7.41
CA PRO A 143 17.38 -3.40 -8.70
C PRO A 143 16.48 -4.53 -9.21
N ARG A 144 16.32 -4.60 -10.54
CA ARG A 144 15.62 -5.69 -11.24
C ARG A 144 16.48 -6.95 -11.11
N LYS A 145 15.91 -8.08 -10.68
CA LYS A 145 16.65 -9.35 -10.57
C LYS A 145 16.78 -10.11 -11.90
N ASP A 146 16.48 -9.46 -13.02
CA ASP A 146 16.38 -10.11 -14.33
C ASP A 146 17.59 -9.75 -15.20
N ALA A 147 18.58 -10.64 -15.26
CA ALA A 147 19.44 -10.83 -16.43
C ALA A 147 19.53 -12.33 -16.70
N PRO A 148 19.22 -12.80 -17.93
CA PRO A 148 19.10 -14.22 -18.23
C PRO A 148 20.45 -14.94 -18.16
N LEU A 149 20.46 -16.16 -17.62
CA LEU A 149 21.52 -17.13 -17.88
C LEU A 149 21.57 -17.35 -19.40
N ARG A 150 22.65 -16.88 -20.04
CA ARG A 150 23.00 -17.22 -21.41
C ARG A 150 23.82 -18.50 -21.42
#